data_AF-A0A933KJT3-F1
#
_entry.id   AF-A0A933KJT3-F1
#
_cell.length_a   1.000
_cell.length_b   1.000
_cell.length_c   1.000
_cell.angle_alpha   90.00
_cell.angle_beta   90.00
_cell.angle_gamma   90.00
#
_symmetry.space_group_name_H-M   'P 1'
#
loop_
_entity.id
_entity.type
_entity.pdbx_description
1 polymer ?
#
loop_
_entity_poly.entity_id
_entity_poly.type
_entity_poly.pdbx_seq_one_letter_code
_entity_poly.pdbx_strand_id
1 'polypeptide(L)' 'MNGSDDPLRYAGIADRLDAAATELDELMFDQLRAAVSAKSGRPADDKRLIKARRAIERAAHLLRGWDDPVDD' A
#
# COMPACT_ATOMS: atom_id res chain seq x y z
N MET A 1 -10.72 19.14 25.42
CA MET A 1 -10.56 18.25 24.25
C MET A 1 -9.43 18.84 23.43
N ASN A 2 -8.23 18.26 23.50
CA ASN A 2 -7.06 18.76 22.78
C ASN A 2 -7.22 18.46 21.28
N GLY A 3 -7.11 19.49 20.44
CA GLY A 3 -7.24 19.42 18.99
C GLY A 3 -6.01 18.82 18.29
N SER A 4 -5.49 17.70 18.78
CA SER A 4 -4.30 17.03 18.23
C SER A 4 -4.64 15.88 17.28
N ASP A 5 -5.81 15.26 17.45
CA ASP A 5 -6.28 14.10 16.69
C ASP A 5 -7.61 14.44 16.01
N ASP A 6 -7.56 15.22 14.93
CA ASP A 6 -8.74 15.37 14.06
C ASP A 6 -8.92 14.06 13.28
N PRO A 7 -9.99 13.26 13.54
CA PRO A 7 -10.21 12.00 12.86
C PRO A 7 -10.32 12.17 11.34
N LEU A 8 -10.74 13.36 10.88
CA LEU A 8 -10.84 13.70 9.47
C LEU A 8 -9.45 13.86 8.82
N ARG A 9 -8.44 14.30 9.58
CA ARG A 9 -7.07 14.43 9.10
C ARG A 9 -6.42 13.06 8.89
N TYR A 10 -6.64 12.12 9.81
CA TYR A 10 -6.13 10.76 9.67
C TYR A 10 -6.84 10.00 8.55
N ALA A 11 -8.16 10.16 8.41
CA ALA A 11 -8.91 9.62 7.27
C ALA A 11 -8.33 10.11 5.93
N GLY A 12 -8.09 11.41 5.77
CA GLY A 12 -7.48 11.94 4.55
C GLY A 12 -6.03 11.49 4.29
N ILE A 13 -5.29 11.04 5.31
CA ILE A 13 -3.99 10.37 5.10
C ILE A 13 -4.21 8.91 4.66
N ALA A 14 -5.12 8.19 5.32
CA ALA A 14 -5.44 6.81 4.96
C ALA A 14 -5.94 6.69 3.51
N ASP A 15 -6.78 7.61 3.05
CA ASP A 15 -7.28 7.61 1.67
C ASP A 15 -6.16 7.84 0.64
N ARG A 16 -5.18 8.68 0.97
CA ARG A 16 -3.99 8.88 0.12
C ARG A 16 -3.09 7.65 0.09
N LEU A 17 -2.99 6.92 1.21
CA LEU A 17 -2.27 5.66 1.27
C LEU A 17 -2.96 4.60 0.41
N ASP A 18 -4.29 4.49 0.45
CA ASP A 18 -5.03 3.56 -0.41
C ASP A 18 -4.89 3.90 -1.90
N ALA A 19 -4.89 5.20 -2.25
CA ALA A 19 -4.60 5.64 -3.61
C ALA A 19 -3.20 5.19 -4.05
N ALA A 20 -2.18 5.41 -3.21
CA ALA A 20 -0.81 4.95 -3.49
C ALA A 20 -0.70 3.41 -3.58
N ALA A 21 -1.48 2.65 -2.79
CA ALA A 21 -1.53 1.19 -2.89
C ALA A 21 -2.10 0.75 -4.25
N THR A 22 -3.12 1.44 -4.75
CA THR A 22 -3.70 1.21 -6.08
C THR A 22 -2.69 1.51 -7.19
N GLU A 23 -1.96 2.63 -7.10
CA GLU A 23 -0.89 2.97 -8.05
C GLU A 23 0.22 1.91 -8.08
N LEU A 24 0.58 1.34 -6.93
CA LEU A 24 1.56 0.25 -6.87
C LEU A 24 1.04 -1.03 -7.53
N ASP A 25 -0.25 -1.35 -7.37
CA ASP A 25 -0.86 -2.50 -8.04
C ASP A 25 -0.81 -2.34 -9.56
N GLU A 26 -1.18 -1.16 -10.08
CA GLU A 26 -1.09 -0.85 -11.51
C GLU A 26 0.34 -1.01 -12.05
N LEU A 27 1.33 -0.46 -11.32
CA LEU A 27 2.74 -0.61 -11.68
C LEU A 27 3.20 -2.08 -11.68
N MET A 28 2.76 -2.88 -10.70
CA MET A 28 3.05 -4.32 -10.64
C MET A 28 2.44 -5.07 -11.83
N PHE A 29 1.21 -4.74 -12.21
CA PHE A 29 0.56 -5.31 -13.40
C PHE A 29 1.31 -4.98 -14.68
N ASP A 30 1.75 -3.73 -14.84
CA ASP A 30 2.52 -3.31 -16.02
C ASP A 30 3.87 -4.01 -16.10
N GLN A 31 4.57 -4.15 -14.98
CA GLN A 31 5.82 -4.91 -14.93
C GLN A 31 5.62 -6.39 -15.25
N LEU A 32 4.55 -6.99 -14.75
CA LEU A 32 4.21 -8.38 -15.06
C LEU A 32 3.92 -8.55 -16.55
N ARG A 33 3.13 -7.65 -17.14
CA ARG A 33 2.82 -7.66 -18.58
C ARG A 33 4.09 -7.52 -19.41
N ALA A 34 4.98 -6.59 -19.05
CA ALA A 34 6.26 -6.40 -19.73
C ALA A 34 7.16 -7.64 -19.63
N ALA A 35 7.24 -8.28 -18.46
CA ALA A 35 8.02 -9.49 -18.25
C ALA A 35 7.51 -10.67 -19.10
N VAL A 36 6.18 -10.85 -19.17
CA VAL A 36 5.55 -11.85 -20.04
C VAL A 36 5.89 -11.59 -21.51
N SER A 37 5.79 -10.33 -21.96
CA SER A 37 6.13 -9.95 -23.33
C SER A 37 7.61 -10.19 -23.66
N ALA A 38 8.50 -9.95 -22.69
CA ALA A 38 9.93 -10.18 -22.84
C ALA A 38 10.33 -11.65 -22.67
N LYS A 39 9.38 -12.55 -22.33
CA LYS A 39 9.65 -13.92 -21.88
C LYS A 39 10.70 -13.98 -20.75
N SER A 40 10.76 -12.93 -19.94
CA SER A 40 11.63 -12.87 -18.77
C SER A 40 10.94 -13.47 -17.56
N GLY A 41 11.74 -13.89 -16.56
CA GLY A 41 11.22 -14.33 -15.28
C GLY A 41 10.56 -13.20 -14.47
N ARG A 42 10.30 -13.48 -13.20
CA ARG A 42 9.66 -12.54 -12.25
C ARG A 42 10.41 -11.19 -12.22
N PRO A 43 9.72 -10.04 -12.24
CA PRO A 43 10.36 -8.73 -12.17
C PRO A 43 11.27 -8.60 -10.94
N ALA A 44 12.43 -7.96 -11.09
CA ALA A 44 13.40 -7.81 -10.01
C ALA A 44 12.83 -7.04 -8.81
N ASP A 45 11.96 -6.06 -9.08
CA ASP A 45 11.36 -5.19 -8.07
C ASP A 45 10.08 -5.75 -7.46
N ASP A 46 9.57 -6.89 -7.92
CA ASP A 46 8.29 -7.44 -7.47
C ASP A 46 8.23 -7.63 -5.94
N LYS A 47 9.27 -8.19 -5.34
CA LYS A 47 9.35 -8.33 -3.87
C LYS A 47 9.36 -6.99 -3.14
N ARG A 48 9.96 -5.97 -3.75
CA ARG A 48 10.04 -4.61 -3.19
C ARG A 48 8.66 -3.94 -3.24
N LEU A 49 7.96 -4.08 -4.37
CA LEU A 49 6.62 -3.50 -4.57
C LEU A 49 5.58 -4.15 -3.66
N ILE A 50 5.58 -5.48 -3.53
CA ILE A 50 4.70 -6.20 -2.60
C ILE A 50 4.90 -5.71 -1.16
N LYS A 51 6.16 -5.54 -0.73
CA LYS A 51 6.48 -5.05 0.61
C LYS A 51 6.00 -3.61 0.82
N ALA A 52 6.21 -2.74 -0.16
CA ALA A 52 5.77 -1.34 -0.11
C ALA A 52 4.24 -1.26 0.00
N ARG A 53 3.52 -1.99 -0.86
CA ARG A 53 2.05 -2.07 -0.86
C ARG A 53 1.51 -2.53 0.50
N ARG A 54 2.03 -3.64 1.04
CA ARG A 54 1.63 -4.14 2.37
C ARG A 54 1.94 -3.18 3.51
N ALA A 55 3.02 -2.40 3.43
CA ALA A 55 3.34 -1.40 4.45
C ALA A 55 2.35 -0.23 4.41
N ILE A 56 1.97 0.21 3.21
CA ILE A 56 0.99 1.27 2.98
C ILE A 56 -0.41 0.84 3.46
N GLU A 57 -0.86 -0.36 3.09
CA GLU A 57 -2.14 -0.92 3.55
C GLU A 57 -2.23 -0.97 5.08
N ARG A 58 -1.18 -1.45 5.75
CA ARG A 58 -1.11 -1.47 7.22
C ARG A 58 -1.14 -0.07 7.82
N ALA A 59 -0.40 0.87 7.25
CA ALA A 59 -0.42 2.26 7.72
C ALA A 59 -1.83 2.89 7.57
N ALA A 60 -2.52 2.65 6.45
CA ALA A 60 -3.88 3.13 6.24
C ALA A 60 -4.87 2.53 7.26
N HIS A 61 -4.71 1.24 7.58
CA HIS A 61 -5.50 0.53 8.58
C HIS A 61 -5.34 1.13 9.98
N LEU A 62 -4.10 1.33 10.42
CA LEU A 62 -3.77 1.95 11.71
C LEU A 62 -4.35 3.36 11.84
N LEU A 63 -4.27 4.17 10.77
CA LEU A 63 -4.82 5.53 10.75
C LEU A 63 -6.35 5.58 10.81
N ARG A 64 -7.03 4.48 10.44
CA ARG A 64 -8.49 4.32 10.58
C ARG A 64 -8.91 3.87 11.98
N GLY A 65 -7.95 3.66 12.88
CA GLY A 65 -8.20 3.18 14.24
C GLY A 65 -8.60 1.71 14.29
N TRP A 66 -8.25 0.93 13.26
CA TRP A 66 -8.38 -0.52 13.31
C TRP A 66 -7.10 -1.02 13.98
N ASP A 67 -7.23 -1.68 15.13
CA ASP A 67 -6.10 -2.33 15.79
C ASP A 67 -5.53 -3.38 14.82
N ASP A 68 -4.20 -3.37 14.67
CA ASP A 68 -3.49 -4.42 13.94
C ASP A 68 -3.86 -5.76 14.59
N PRO A 69 -4.39 -6.77 13.88
CA PRO A 69 -4.41 -8.12 14.43
C PRO A 69 -2.94 -8.48 14.66
N VAL A 70 -2.55 -8.51 15.93
CA VAL A 70 -1.21 -8.86 16.42
C VAL A 70 -0.69 -10.03 15.56
N ASP A 71 0.38 -9.79 14.80
CA ASP A 71 1.16 -10.85 14.17
C ASP A 71 1.68 -11.76 15.30
N ASP A 72 0.99 -12.88 15.55
CA ASP A 72 1.38 -13.98 16.45
C ASP A 72 2.07 -15.10 15.65
#